data_AF-A0A918JRM4-F1
#
_entry.id   AF-A0A918JRM4-F1
#
_cell.length_a   1.000
_cell.length_b   1.000
_cell.length_c   1.000
_cell.angle_alpha   90.00
_cell.angle_beta   90.00
_cell.angle_gamma   90.00
#
_symmetry.space_group_name_H-M   'P 1'
#
loop_
_entity.id
_entity.type
_entity.pdbx_description
1 polymer ?
#
loop_
_entity_poly.entity_id
_entity_poly.type
_entity_poly.pdbx_seq_one_letter_code
_entity_poly.pdbx_strand_id
1 'polypeptide(L)'
;MNELIVNRNWWERNWKWLLPSIGILACISIFFMITGNATHRYVSVLAQPALTNNALEIVKKNNRVVEKLGELSPVDFFLLLEGDVTYSNNNTIVALTVGIRGTKGKAKMDILAHKNGLNWNYQKITVRIKKPIKETIIVLE
;
A
#
# COMPACT_ATOMS: atom_id res chain seq x y z
N MET A 1 -68.87 3.31 7.68
CA MET A 1 -68.02 4.48 8.01
C MET A 1 -66.70 4.20 7.33
N ASN A 2 -66.45 4.81 6.17
CA ASN A 2 -65.30 4.44 5.34
C ASN A 2 -64.07 5.18 5.86
N GLU A 3 -63.15 4.42 6.43
CA GLU A 3 -61.90 4.92 6.98
C GLU A 3 -60.99 5.31 5.82
N LEU A 4 -60.81 6.61 5.61
CA LEU A 4 -59.84 7.14 4.66
C LEU A 4 -58.45 6.74 5.14
N ILE A 5 -57.88 5.68 4.57
CA ILE A 5 -56.49 5.30 4.79
C ILE A 5 -55.65 6.44 4.21
N VAL A 6 -55.22 7.36 5.06
CA VAL A 6 -54.27 8.42 4.70
C VAL A 6 -52.98 7.72 4.28
N ASN A 7 -52.75 7.66 2.97
CA ASN A 7 -51.53 7.10 2.41
C ASN A 7 -50.37 8.03 2.78
N ARG A 8 -49.74 7.78 3.94
CA ARG A 8 -48.57 8.54 4.38
C ARG A 8 -47.47 8.40 3.34
N ASN A 9 -47.04 9.54 2.82
CA ASN A 9 -46.03 9.63 1.79
C ASN A 9 -44.75 8.92 2.26
N TRP A 10 -44.04 8.20 1.37
CA TRP A 10 -42.87 7.37 1.72
C TRP A 10 -41.81 8.15 2.50
N TRP A 11 -41.71 9.45 2.21
CA TRP A 11 -40.85 10.40 2.87
C TRP A 11 -41.11 10.53 4.37
N GLU A 12 -42.37 10.69 4.79
CA GLU A 12 -42.72 10.87 6.22
C GLU A 12 -42.44 9.63 7.06
N ARG A 13 -42.47 8.45 6.44
CA ARG A 13 -42.24 7.18 7.13
C ARG A 13 -40.75 6.89 7.33
N ASN A 14 -39.92 7.26 6.37
CA ASN A 14 -38.50 6.90 6.35
C ASN A 14 -37.56 8.05 6.73
N TRP A 15 -38.05 9.29 6.87
CA TRP A 15 -37.23 10.47 7.16
C TRP A 15 -36.31 10.31 8.39
N LYS A 16 -36.81 9.65 9.44
CA LYS A 16 -36.06 9.41 10.68
C LYS A 16 -34.83 8.51 10.49
N TRP A 17 -34.83 7.68 9.44
CA TRP A 17 -33.71 6.78 9.10
C TRP A 17 -32.87 7.34 7.94
N LEU A 18 -33.52 8.01 6.98
CA LEU A 18 -32.86 8.58 5.81
C LEU A 18 -31.87 9.69 6.20
N LEU A 19 -32.27 10.57 7.12
CA LEU A 19 -31.44 11.71 7.56
C LEU A 19 -30.13 11.25 8.22
N PRO A 20 -30.13 10.34 9.21
CA PRO A 20 -28.88 9.81 9.77
C PRO A 20 -28.09 8.97 8.76
N SER A 21 -28.74 8.21 7.87
CA SER A 21 -28.01 7.44 6.86
C SER A 21 -27.27 8.34 5.85
N ILE A 22 -27.90 9.44 5.43
CA ILE A 22 -27.27 10.43 4.55
C ILE A 22 -26.13 11.13 5.27
N GLY A 23 -26.29 11.45 6.56
CA GLY A 23 -25.22 12.02 7.37
C GLY A 23 -24.01 11.10 7.48
N ILE A 24 -24.22 9.81 7.75
CA ILE A 24 -23.14 8.81 7.79
C ILE A 24 -22.46 8.69 6.42
N LEU A 25 -23.25 8.61 5.33
CA LEU A 25 -22.71 8.52 3.98
C LEU A 25 -21.89 9.76 3.60
N ALA A 26 -22.35 10.96 3.99
CA ALA A 26 -21.63 12.20 3.78
C ALA A 26 -20.30 12.22 4.56
N CYS A 27 -20.31 11.79 5.83
CA CYS A 27 -19.08 11.67 6.61
C CYS A 27 -18.08 10.69 5.98
N ILE A 28 -18.54 9.55 5.48
CA ILE A 28 -17.70 8.58 4.76
C ILE A 28 -17.14 9.20 3.47
N SER A 29 -17.97 9.90 2.69
CA SER A 29 -17.54 10.57 1.46
C SER A 29 -16.48 11.64 1.73
N ILE A 30 -16.67 12.46 2.77
CA ILE A 30 -15.73 13.48 3.20
C ILE A 30 -14.42 12.84 3.67
N PHE A 31 -14.50 11.73 4.42
CA PHE A 31 -13.32 10.97 4.84
C PHE A 31 -12.49 10.51 3.63
N PHE A 32 -13.11 9.93 2.61
CA PHE A 32 -12.39 9.54 1.39
C PHE A 32 -11.84 10.73 0.59
N MET A 33 -12.55 11.86 0.54
CA MET A 33 -12.06 13.09 -0.09
C MET A 33 -10.82 13.65 0.61
N ILE A 34 -10.80 13.66 1.95
CA ILE A 34 -9.65 14.14 2.75
C ILE A 34 -8.48 13.16 2.62
N THR A 35 -8.74 11.85 2.61
CA THR A 35 -7.69 10.83 2.51
C THR A 35 -7.06 10.80 1.11
N GLY A 36 -7.74 11.35 0.10
CA GLY A 36 -7.20 11.61 -1.24
C GLY A 36 -6.55 10.38 -1.90
N ASN A 37 -5.71 10.63 -2.91
CA ASN A 37 -5.00 9.63 -3.72
C ASN A 37 -4.12 8.64 -2.92
N ALA A 38 -4.06 8.70 -1.59
CA ALA A 38 -3.31 7.75 -0.78
C ALA A 38 -3.78 6.31 -1.02
N THR A 39 -5.10 6.06 -1.09
CA THR A 39 -5.65 4.74 -1.43
C THR A 39 -5.20 4.28 -2.82
N HIS A 40 -5.23 5.19 -3.81
CA HIS A 40 -4.74 4.90 -5.16
C HIS A 40 -3.24 4.55 -5.20
N ARG A 41 -2.40 5.17 -4.36
CA ARG A 41 -0.94 4.87 -4.32
C ARG A 41 -0.64 3.46 -3.80
N TYR A 42 -1.38 2.99 -2.81
CA TYR A 42 -1.19 1.62 -2.31
C TYR A 42 -1.79 0.60 -3.29
N VAL A 43 -2.98 0.87 -3.84
CA VAL A 43 -3.62 0.01 -4.84
C VAL A 43 -2.75 -0.17 -6.08
N SER A 44 -2.02 0.86 -6.52
CA SER A 44 -1.15 0.75 -7.70
C SER A 44 0.08 -0.15 -7.48
N VAL A 45 0.59 -0.27 -6.26
CA VAL A 45 1.66 -1.22 -5.92
C VAL A 45 1.12 -2.64 -5.80
N LEU A 46 -0.06 -2.81 -5.19
CA LEU A 46 -0.74 -4.11 -5.13
C LEU A 46 -1.10 -4.63 -6.52
N ALA A 47 -1.49 -3.73 -7.43
CA ALA A 47 -1.76 -4.06 -8.81
C ALA A 47 -0.50 -4.46 -9.60
N GLN A 48 0.71 -4.23 -9.06
CA GLN A 48 1.97 -4.45 -9.75
C GLN A 48 2.97 -5.26 -8.90
N PRO A 49 2.66 -6.54 -8.60
CA PRO A 49 3.52 -7.40 -7.78
C PRO A 49 4.91 -7.61 -8.40
N ALA A 50 5.05 -7.47 -9.72
CA ALA A 50 6.33 -7.58 -10.42
C ALA A 50 7.40 -6.58 -9.93
N LEU A 51 7.01 -5.36 -9.53
CA LEU A 51 7.95 -4.36 -8.99
C LEU A 51 8.60 -4.85 -7.70
N THR A 52 7.81 -5.39 -6.78
CA THR A 52 8.32 -5.84 -5.49
C THR A 52 9.02 -7.19 -5.59
N ASN A 53 8.48 -8.11 -6.39
CA ASN A 53 9.04 -9.46 -6.55
C ASN A 53 10.41 -9.42 -7.23
N ASN A 54 10.56 -8.65 -8.31
CA ASN A 54 11.85 -8.54 -9.01
C ASN A 54 12.89 -7.86 -8.12
N ALA A 55 12.51 -6.83 -7.36
CA ALA A 55 13.40 -6.21 -6.37
C ALA A 55 13.83 -7.23 -5.29
N LEU A 56 12.89 -8.03 -4.78
CA LEU A 56 13.19 -9.08 -3.81
C LEU A 56 14.16 -10.12 -4.39
N GLU A 57 14.00 -10.52 -5.66
CA GLU A 57 14.94 -11.44 -6.33
C GLU A 57 16.35 -10.88 -6.43
N ILE A 58 16.49 -9.57 -6.72
CA ILE A 58 17.79 -8.89 -6.73
C ILE A 58 18.41 -8.94 -5.33
N VAL A 59 17.61 -8.66 -4.29
CA VAL A 59 18.05 -8.72 -2.89
C VAL A 59 18.43 -10.14 -2.45
N LYS A 60 17.69 -11.16 -2.88
CA LYS A 60 17.99 -12.58 -2.58
C LYS A 60 19.33 -13.04 -3.13
N LYS A 61 19.84 -12.41 -4.20
CA LYS A 61 21.16 -12.71 -4.78
C LYS A 61 22.31 -12.04 -4.03
N ASN A 62 22.03 -11.11 -3.11
CA ASN A 62 23.06 -10.42 -2.35
C ASN A 62 23.47 -11.24 -1.12
N ASN A 63 24.68 -11.80 -1.17
CA ASN A 63 25.24 -12.64 -0.10
C ASN A 63 25.18 -11.96 1.27
N ARG A 64 25.43 -10.66 1.33
CA ARG A 64 25.48 -9.88 2.58
C ARG A 64 24.10 -9.77 3.21
N VAL A 65 23.04 -9.67 2.40
CA VAL A 65 21.66 -9.66 2.89
C VAL A 65 21.25 -11.04 3.39
N VAL A 66 21.54 -12.10 2.61
CA VAL A 66 21.23 -13.49 2.99
C VAL A 66 21.98 -13.91 4.24
N GLU A 67 23.23 -13.49 4.41
CA GLU A 67 24.01 -13.77 5.61
C GLU A 67 23.33 -13.22 6.87
N LYS A 68 22.85 -11.97 6.81
CA LYS A 68 22.24 -11.25 7.94
C LYS A 68 20.79 -11.63 8.20
N LEU A 69 19.97 -11.74 7.15
CA LEU A 69 18.53 -11.98 7.26
C LEU A 69 18.14 -13.46 7.09
N GLY A 70 19.04 -14.29 6.55
CA GLY A 70 18.75 -15.67 6.20
C GLY A 70 17.96 -15.78 4.90
N GLU A 71 17.21 -16.88 4.76
CA GLU A 71 16.33 -17.09 3.61
C GLU A 71 15.16 -16.11 3.67
N LEU A 72 14.95 -15.34 2.61
CA LEU A 72 13.91 -14.31 2.54
C LEU A 72 12.56 -14.89 2.10
N SER A 73 11.53 -14.63 2.90
CA SER A 73 10.15 -14.98 2.59
C SER A 73 9.57 -14.05 1.49
N PRO A 74 8.52 -14.48 0.79
CA PRO A 74 7.77 -13.62 -0.12
C PRO A 74 7.26 -12.35 0.59
N VAL A 75 7.07 -11.28 -0.17
CA VAL A 75 6.46 -10.07 0.36
C VAL A 75 4.95 -10.23 0.37
N ASP A 76 4.37 -10.21 1.57
CA ASP A 76 2.93 -10.23 1.78
C ASP A 76 2.32 -8.82 1.82
N PHE A 77 1.00 -8.75 1.68
CA PHE A 77 0.23 -7.51 1.75
C PHE A 77 0.55 -6.67 3.00
N PHE A 78 0.61 -7.31 4.17
CA PHE A 78 0.91 -6.62 5.43
C PHE A 78 2.30 -5.96 5.42
N LEU A 79 3.29 -6.57 4.78
CA LEU A 79 4.64 -6.01 4.68
C LEU A 79 4.70 -4.82 3.72
N LEU A 80 3.85 -4.78 2.70
CA LEU A 80 3.68 -3.61 1.83
C LEU A 80 3.06 -2.43 2.61
N LEU A 81 2.11 -2.71 3.52
CA LEU A 81 1.49 -1.70 4.38
C LEU A 81 2.43 -1.14 5.45
N GLU A 82 3.48 -1.86 5.84
CA GLU A 82 4.51 -1.35 6.75
C GLU A 82 5.42 -0.26 6.12
N GLY A 83 5.25 -0.04 4.82
CA GLY A 83 6.06 0.83 3.99
C GLY A 83 5.42 2.17 3.62
N ASP A 84 5.99 2.81 2.61
CA ASP A 84 5.50 4.04 2.01
C ASP A 84 5.65 3.94 0.50
N VAL A 85 4.73 4.55 -0.25
CA VAL A 85 4.76 4.60 -1.70
C VAL A 85 4.64 6.05 -2.15
N THR A 86 5.67 6.53 -2.83
CA THR A 86 5.68 7.85 -3.43
C THR A 86 5.93 7.73 -4.92
N TYR A 87 5.00 8.24 -5.72
CA TYR A 87 5.16 8.40 -7.17
C TYR A 87 5.55 9.84 -7.48
N SER A 88 6.50 10.00 -8.39
CA SER A 88 6.94 11.30 -8.87
C SER A 88 7.12 11.29 -10.39
N ASN A 89 7.34 12.48 -10.97
CA ASN A 89 7.53 12.67 -12.41
C ASN A 89 6.42 12.03 -13.25
N ASN A 90 5.18 12.49 -13.05
CA ASN A 90 4.00 12.00 -13.79
C ASN A 90 3.80 10.47 -13.71
N ASN A 91 4.04 9.89 -12.53
CA ASN A 91 3.97 8.46 -12.22
C ASN A 91 4.98 7.58 -12.96
N THR A 92 6.07 8.14 -13.51
CA THR A 92 7.14 7.34 -14.11
C THR A 92 8.20 6.92 -13.09
N ILE A 93 8.40 7.66 -12.00
CA ILE A 93 9.34 7.29 -10.93
C ILE A 93 8.54 6.81 -9.72
N VAL A 94 8.96 5.71 -9.13
CA VAL A 94 8.40 5.17 -7.89
C VAL A 94 9.50 5.01 -6.85
N ALA A 95 9.25 5.58 -5.66
CA ALA A 95 9.97 5.30 -4.44
C ALA A 95 9.07 4.46 -3.54
N LEU A 96 9.48 3.23 -3.27
CA LEU A 96 8.73 2.24 -2.49
C LEU A 96 9.57 1.78 -1.31
N THR A 97 9.04 1.91 -0.10
CA THR A 97 9.54 1.18 1.06
C THR A 97 8.65 -0.02 1.29
N VAL A 98 9.24 -1.18 1.59
CA VAL A 98 8.50 -2.41 1.89
C VAL A 98 9.19 -3.20 2.98
N GLY A 99 8.41 -3.82 3.87
CA GLY A 99 8.96 -4.76 4.86
C GLY A 99 9.46 -6.04 4.17
N ILE A 100 10.59 -6.58 4.64
CA ILE A 100 11.05 -7.92 4.25
C ILE A 100 11.33 -8.75 5.51
N ARG A 101 11.04 -10.05 5.41
CA ARG A 101 11.28 -11.02 6.49
C ARG A 101 12.22 -12.09 5.98
N GLY A 102 13.18 -12.45 6.81
CA GLY A 102 13.97 -13.66 6.63
C GLY A 102 13.99 -14.50 7.89
N THR A 103 14.55 -15.70 7.79
CA THR A 103 14.59 -16.67 8.90
C THR A 103 15.34 -16.15 10.14
N LYS A 104 16.27 -15.20 9.96
CA LYS A 104 17.06 -14.60 11.05
C LYS A 104 16.55 -13.25 11.54
N GLY A 105 15.58 -12.62 10.86
CA GLY A 105 15.11 -11.31 11.27
C GLY A 105 14.23 -10.56 10.27
N LYS A 106 13.93 -9.30 10.59
CA LYS A 106 13.11 -8.40 9.77
C LYS A 106 13.92 -7.19 9.34
N ALA A 107 13.67 -6.71 8.14
CA ALA A 107 14.26 -5.49 7.59
C ALA A 107 13.24 -4.69 6.78
N LYS A 108 13.61 -3.50 6.35
CA LYS A 108 12.89 -2.73 5.34
C LYS A 108 13.74 -2.63 4.10
N MET A 109 13.14 -2.83 2.93
CA MET A 109 13.75 -2.64 1.63
C MET A 109 13.21 -1.35 1.03
N ASP A 110 14.12 -0.47 0.63
CA ASP A 110 13.78 0.75 -0.12
C ASP A 110 14.16 0.54 -1.57
N ILE A 111 13.23 0.87 -2.45
CA ILE A 111 13.33 0.69 -3.90
C ILE A 111 13.10 2.05 -4.54
N LEU A 112 14.01 2.44 -5.42
CA LEU A 112 13.82 3.52 -6.38
C LEU A 112 13.84 2.92 -7.78
N ALA A 113 12.74 3.04 -8.51
CA ALA A 113 12.62 2.50 -9.85
C ALA A 113 11.96 3.49 -10.82
N HIS A 114 12.37 3.42 -12.08
CA HIS A 114 11.76 4.14 -13.19
C HIS A 114 10.96 3.18 -14.07
N LYS A 115 9.75 3.57 -14.42
CA LYS A 115 8.88 2.83 -15.32
C LYS A 115 9.35 3.03 -16.75
N ASN A 116 9.71 1.95 -17.43
CA ASN A 116 10.06 1.94 -18.84
C ASN A 116 9.09 1.01 -19.60
N GLY A 117 8.00 1.58 -20.10
CA GLY A 117 6.92 0.83 -20.73
C GLY A 117 6.22 -0.12 -19.73
N LEU A 118 6.38 -1.43 -19.96
CA LEU A 118 5.84 -2.49 -19.10
C LEU A 118 6.83 -2.95 -18.01
N ASN A 119 8.11 -2.55 -18.12
CA ASN A 119 9.18 -2.99 -17.23
C ASN A 119 9.58 -1.90 -16.24
N TRP A 120 10.18 -2.33 -15.13
CA TRP A 120 10.74 -1.44 -14.12
C TRP A 120 12.27 -1.49 -14.20
N ASN A 121 12.88 -0.32 -14.34
CA ASN A 121 14.33 -0.17 -14.24
C ASN A 121 14.69 0.28 -12.82
N TYR A 122 15.42 -0.55 -12.09
CA TYR A 122 15.82 -0.26 -10.71
C TYR A 122 17.02 0.67 -10.72
N GLN A 123 16.88 1.83 -10.08
CA GLN A 123 17.96 2.80 -9.90
C GLN A 123 18.66 2.58 -8.56
N LYS A 124 17.90 2.21 -7.52
CA LYS A 124 18.48 1.99 -6.20
C LYS A 124 17.68 0.96 -5.44
N ILE A 125 18.39 0.03 -4.79
CA ILE A 125 17.79 -0.90 -3.83
C ILE A 125 18.67 -0.93 -2.58
N THR A 126 18.08 -0.60 -1.44
CA THR A 126 18.77 -0.63 -0.13
C THR A 126 17.98 -1.41 0.89
N VAL A 127 18.67 -2.20 1.72
CA VAL A 127 18.06 -2.97 2.81
C VAL A 127 18.49 -2.39 4.15
N ARG A 128 17.52 -1.95 4.95
CA ARG A 128 17.69 -1.37 6.29
C ARG A 128 17.29 -2.37 7.36
N ILE A 129 18.27 -2.86 8.11
CA ILE A 129 18.09 -3.73 9.26
C ILE A 129 18.09 -2.85 10.51
N LYS A 130 17.04 -2.96 11.36
CA LYS A 130 16.92 -2.13 12.57
C LYS A 130 17.40 -2.82 13.84
N LYS A 131 17.31 -4.15 13.91
CA LYS A 131 17.64 -4.96 15.08
C LYS A 131 18.41 -6.21 14.62
N PRO A 132 19.39 -6.70 15.40
CA PRO A 132 19.86 -6.16 16.69
C PRO A 132 20.73 -4.89 16.55
N ILE A 133 21.41 -4.71 15.43
CA ILE A 133 22.25 -3.54 15.14
C ILE A 133 21.67 -2.84 13.90
N LYS A 134 21.66 -1.50 13.91
CA LYS A 134 21.21 -0.72 12.76
C LYS A 134 22.25 -0.81 11.63
N GLU A 135 21.89 -1.45 10.53
CA GLU A 135 22.75 -1.64 9.36
C GLU A 135 21.97 -1.33 8.08
N THR A 136 22.64 -0.70 7.11
CA THR A 136 22.08 -0.45 5.78
C THR A 136 22.98 -1.10 4.74
N ILE A 137 22.41 -1.99 3.94
CA ILE A 137 23.10 -2.71 2.87
C ILE A 137 22.63 -2.12 1.54
N ILE A 138 23.56 -1.56 0.77
CA ILE A 138 23.31 -1.12 -0.61
C ILE A 138 23.42 -2.36 -1.51
N VAL A 139 22.33 -2.70 -2.18
CA VAL A 139 22.24 -3.87 -3.05
C VAL A 139 22.44 -3.47 -4.51
N LEU A 140 21.88 -2.33 -4.90
CA LEU A 140 21.96 -1.77 -6.24
C LEU A 140 21.96 -0.24 -6.14
N GLU A 141 22.77 0.41 -6.96
CA GLU A 141 22.89 1.86 -7.14
C GLU A 141 23.18 2.19 -8.62
#